data_AF-M2MXK1-F1
#
_entry.id   AF-M2MXK1-F1
#
_cell.length_a   1.000
_cell.length_b   1.000
_cell.length_c   1.000
_cell.angle_alpha   90.00
_cell.angle_beta   90.00
_cell.angle_gamma   90.00
#
_symmetry.space_group_name_H-M   'P 1'
#
loop_
_entity.id
_entity.type
_entity.pdbx_description
1 polymer ?
#
loop_
_entity_poly.entity_id
_entity_poly.type
_entity_poly.pdbx_seq_one_letter_code
_entity_poly.pdbx_strand_id
1 'polypeptide(L)'
;MPHLPDEIWLQILNYLPPLDIWRSVHLTNTQLASAAEEAMLKRIIESFTIGLSFSLGAGSRHRWYDIRGTITFQFKEINKHNPQYVLFGSLRVHPDHAYSRAMERWKRMSADGLGGRQEWRVQYGDEGPLKMVRLPKLIVADKEGIFCDWKELFDVYFAEDGLVEPGAHVAWNSRAN
;
A
#
# COMPACT_ATOMS: atom_id res chain seq x y z
N MET A 1 21.08 -9.41 27.28
CA MET A 1 20.70 -10.61 26.50
C MET A 1 21.93 -11.10 25.75
N PRO A 2 22.12 -12.41 25.56
CA PRO A 2 23.18 -12.90 24.67
C PRO A 2 22.96 -12.32 23.26
N HIS A 3 24.01 -11.75 22.67
CA HIS A 3 23.96 -11.18 21.33
C HIS A 3 23.97 -12.30 20.29
N LEU A 4 22.80 -12.64 19.76
CA LEU A 4 22.70 -13.42 18.54
C LEU A 4 23.13 -12.54 17.35
N PRO A 5 23.78 -13.11 16.32
CA PRO A 5 24.02 -12.43 15.06
C PRO A 5 22.71 -12.01 14.37
N ASP A 6 22.75 -10.91 13.62
CA ASP A 6 21.57 -10.36 12.95
C ASP A 6 20.98 -11.32 11.92
N GLU A 7 21.81 -12.16 11.28
CA GLU A 7 21.35 -13.18 10.34
C GLU A 7 20.44 -14.21 11.00
N ILE A 8 20.73 -14.57 12.26
CA ILE A 8 19.89 -15.50 13.02
C ILE A 8 18.56 -14.84 13.38
N TRP A 9 18.58 -13.56 13.75
CA TRP A 9 17.34 -12.82 13.98
C TRP A 9 16.48 -12.74 12.73
N LEU A 10 17.06 -12.37 11.58
CA LEU A 10 16.34 -12.33 10.31
C LEU A 10 15.74 -13.69 9.94
N GLN A 11 16.45 -14.79 10.20
CA GLN A 11 15.91 -16.14 10.01
C GLN A 11 14.74 -16.44 10.95
N ILE A 12 14.82 -16.06 12.23
CA ILE A 12 13.72 -16.23 13.19
C ILE A 12 12.49 -15.42 12.76
N LEU A 13 12.70 -14.16 12.38
CA LEU A 13 11.64 -13.26 11.93
C LEU A 13 10.91 -13.78 10.68
N ASN A 14 11.53 -14.65 9.89
CA ASN A 14 10.86 -15.25 8.75
C ASN A 14 9.64 -16.12 9.13
N TYR A 15 9.60 -16.63 10.35
CA TYR A 15 8.50 -17.47 10.83
C TYR A 15 7.41 -16.69 11.56
N LEU A 16 7.58 -15.38 11.73
CA LEU A 16 6.59 -14.53 12.41
C LEU A 16 5.65 -13.84 11.42
N PRO A 17 4.36 -13.68 11.77
CA PRO A 17 3.43 -12.83 11.05
C PRO A 17 3.94 -11.38 10.97
N PRO A 18 3.73 -10.66 9.85
CA PRO A 18 4.20 -9.27 9.70
C PRO A 18 3.68 -8.32 10.78
N LEU A 19 2.44 -8.54 11.23
CA LEU A 19 1.83 -7.80 12.34
C LEU A 19 2.68 -7.91 13.62
N ASP A 20 3.09 -9.13 13.98
CA ASP A 20 3.85 -9.38 15.21
C ASP A 20 5.27 -8.81 15.11
N ILE A 21 5.88 -8.88 13.92
CA ILE A 21 7.18 -8.28 13.64
C ILE A 21 7.11 -6.77 13.88
N TRP A 22 6.10 -6.10 13.30
CA TRP A 22 5.97 -4.65 13.37
C TRP A 22 5.49 -4.13 14.73
N ARG A 23 4.54 -4.81 15.38
CA ARG A 23 3.92 -4.31 16.62
C ARG A 23 4.62 -4.78 17.89
N SER A 24 5.31 -5.92 17.85
CA SER A 24 5.94 -6.50 19.03
C SER A 24 7.46 -6.46 18.95
N VAL A 25 8.04 -7.09 17.91
CA VAL A 25 9.51 -7.25 17.84
C VAL A 25 10.21 -5.91 17.62
N HIS A 26 9.66 -5.09 16.72
CA HIS A 26 10.19 -3.75 16.40
C HIS A 26 10.35 -2.83 17.62
N LEU A 27 9.46 -2.98 18.62
CA LEU A 27 9.45 -2.11 19.81
C LEU A 27 10.30 -2.63 20.98
N THR A 28 10.95 -3.79 20.83
CA THR A 28 11.58 -4.49 21.96
C THR A 28 12.93 -3.91 22.34
N ASN A 29 13.86 -3.79 21.39
CA ASN A 29 15.18 -3.17 21.58
C ASN A 29 15.77 -2.73 20.25
N THR A 30 16.86 -1.97 20.27
CA THR A 30 17.48 -1.39 19.06
C THR A 30 17.96 -2.43 18.04
N GLN A 31 18.53 -3.56 18.47
CA GLN A 31 18.98 -4.62 17.57
C GLN A 31 17.79 -5.28 16.86
N LEU A 32 16.78 -5.67 17.63
CA LEU A 32 15.56 -6.27 17.10
C LEU A 32 14.75 -5.30 16.24
N ALA A 33 14.75 -4.01 16.58
CA ALA A 33 14.15 -2.97 15.76
C ALA A 33 14.81 -2.92 14.38
N SER A 34 16.15 -2.90 14.32
CA SER A 34 16.89 -2.91 13.06
C SER A 34 16.61 -4.17 12.23
N ALA A 35 16.64 -5.34 12.86
CA ALA A 35 16.35 -6.61 12.18
C ALA A 35 14.89 -6.69 11.69
N ALA A 36 13.94 -6.18 12.48
CA ALA A 36 12.53 -6.11 12.09
C ALA A 36 12.33 -5.16 10.90
N GLU A 37 12.91 -3.97 10.93
CA GLU A 37 12.86 -3.02 9.82
C GLU A 37 13.43 -3.61 8.52
N GLU A 38 14.58 -4.30 8.61
CA GLU A 38 15.18 -4.98 7.48
C GLU A 38 14.28 -6.11 6.94
N ALA A 39 13.72 -6.95 7.81
CA ALA A 39 12.82 -8.03 7.42
C ALA A 39 11.55 -7.50 6.75
N MET A 40 10.98 -6.42 7.28
CA MET A 40 9.79 -5.78 6.74
C MET A 40 10.05 -5.18 5.36
N LEU A 41 11.18 -4.49 5.18
CA LEU A 41 11.52 -3.85 3.92
C LEU A 41 11.97 -4.85 2.84
N LYS A 42 12.64 -5.94 3.20
CA LYS A 42 13.10 -6.95 2.20
C LYS A 42 12.03 -7.92 1.75
N ARG A 43 11.04 -8.21 2.60
CA ARG A 43 10.09 -9.30 2.37
C ARG A 43 8.64 -8.84 2.30
N ILE A 44 8.26 -7.93 3.19
CA ILE A 44 6.85 -7.63 3.44
C ILE A 44 6.36 -6.51 2.53
N ILE A 45 7.17 -5.47 2.29
CA ILE A 45 6.76 -4.30 1.50
C ILE A 45 6.33 -4.64 0.08
N GLU A 46 6.95 -5.63 -0.55
CA GLU A 46 6.69 -6.01 -1.95
C GLU A 46 5.29 -6.56 -2.16
N SER A 47 4.69 -7.12 -1.10
CA SER A 47 3.34 -7.68 -1.13
C SER A 47 2.26 -6.63 -0.87
N PHE A 48 2.62 -5.38 -0.57
CA PHE A 48 1.63 -4.33 -0.39
C PHE A 48 1.10 -3.80 -1.73
N THR A 49 -0.17 -3.40 -1.71
CA THR A 49 -0.76 -2.58 -2.75
C THR A 49 -1.44 -1.36 -2.13
N ILE A 50 -1.37 -0.24 -2.84
CA ILE A 50 -2.01 1.01 -2.44
C ILE A 50 -2.97 1.41 -3.55
N GLY A 51 -4.21 1.73 -3.22
CA GLY A 51 -5.28 1.94 -4.17
C GLY A 51 -6.01 3.26 -3.92
N LEU A 52 -6.47 3.87 -5.00
CA LEU A 52 -7.29 5.08 -4.97
C LEU A 52 -8.63 4.78 -5.62
N SER A 53 -9.71 4.95 -4.86
CA SER A 53 -11.07 4.87 -5.42
C SER A 53 -11.41 6.14 -6.20
N PHE A 54 -12.10 5.96 -7.32
CA PHE A 54 -12.71 7.06 -8.06
C PHE A 54 -14.14 6.71 -8.47
N SER A 55 -15.00 7.72 -8.44
CA SER A 55 -16.31 7.67 -9.09
C SER A 55 -16.20 8.37 -10.45
N LEU A 56 -16.71 7.77 -11.51
CA LEU A 56 -16.72 8.43 -12.82
C LEU A 56 -17.90 9.38 -13.02
N GLY A 57 -18.81 9.47 -12.04
CA GLY A 57 -19.97 10.34 -12.05
C GLY A 57 -20.94 10.02 -13.19
N ALA A 58 -22.15 10.59 -13.12
CA ALA A 58 -22.98 10.71 -14.30
C ALA A 58 -22.27 11.70 -15.24
N GLY A 59 -21.93 11.28 -16.46
CA GLY A 59 -21.49 12.22 -17.50
C GLY A 59 -22.59 13.23 -17.83
N SER A 60 -22.45 13.98 -18.93
CA SER A 60 -23.49 14.92 -19.39
C SER A 60 -24.86 14.28 -19.72
N ARG A 61 -24.96 12.94 -19.68
CA ARG A 61 -26.22 12.20 -19.75
C ARG A 61 -26.53 11.62 -18.37
N HIS A 62 -27.74 11.88 -17.89
CA HIS A 62 -28.28 11.25 -16.68
C HIS A 62 -28.16 9.73 -16.80
N ARG A 63 -27.32 9.13 -15.94
CA ARG A 63 -27.16 7.68 -15.82
C ARG A 63 -27.75 7.26 -14.49
N TRP A 64 -28.51 6.18 -14.49
CA TRP A 64 -29.11 5.59 -13.29
C TRP A 64 -28.10 4.80 -12.44
N TYR A 65 -26.85 4.67 -12.88
CA TYR A 65 -25.80 3.93 -12.19
C TYR A 65 -24.48 4.72 -12.16
N ASP A 66 -23.76 4.60 -11.04
CA ASP A 66 -22.41 5.16 -10.81
C ASP A 66 -21.35 4.08 -11.06
N ILE A 67 -20.33 4.40 -11.85
CA ILE A 67 -19.19 3.49 -12.06
C ILE A 67 -18.14 3.86 -11.03
N ARG A 68 -17.96 2.97 -10.06
CA ARG A 68 -16.87 3.03 -9.09
C ARG A 68 -15.70 2.23 -9.63
N GLY A 69 -14.55 2.88 -9.72
CA GLY A 69 -13.30 2.24 -10.11
C GLY A 69 -12.22 2.44 -9.07
N THR A 70 -11.13 1.71 -9.24
CA THR A 70 -9.94 1.80 -8.40
C THR A 70 -8.69 1.85 -9.27
N ILE A 71 -7.76 2.73 -8.91
CA ILE A 71 -6.40 2.74 -9.42
C ILE A 71 -5.53 2.09 -8.35
N THR A 72 -4.96 0.93 -8.63
CA THR A 72 -4.08 0.19 -7.72
C THR A 72 -2.64 0.35 -8.15
N PHE A 73 -1.80 0.75 -7.23
CA PHE A 73 -0.35 0.87 -7.36
C PHE A 73 0.30 -0.30 -6.61
N GLN A 74 1.18 -1.03 -7.29
CA GLN A 74 1.98 -2.09 -6.68
C GLN A 74 3.42 -1.62 -6.47
N PHE A 75 4.08 -2.22 -5.48
CA PHE A 75 5.48 -1.95 -5.17
C PHE A 75 6.35 -2.10 -6.42
N LYS A 76 7.33 -1.21 -6.56
CA LYS A 76 8.26 -1.19 -7.70
C LYS A 76 9.71 -1.18 -7.24
N GLU A 77 10.08 -0.24 -6.38
CA GLU A 77 11.44 -0.12 -5.89
C GLU A 77 11.53 0.73 -4.61
N ILE A 78 12.64 0.59 -3.90
CA ILE A 78 13.01 1.46 -2.78
C ILE A 78 13.78 2.66 -3.36
N ASN A 79 13.47 3.87 -2.89
CA ASN A 79 14.16 5.06 -3.35
C ASN A 79 15.63 5.06 -2.89
N LYS A 80 16.56 5.05 -3.85
CA LYS A 80 18.01 5.00 -3.60
C LYS A 80 18.55 6.25 -2.88
N HIS A 81 17.92 7.40 -3.08
CA HIS A 81 18.35 8.67 -2.47
C HIS A 81 17.75 8.86 -1.07
N ASN A 82 16.58 8.28 -0.82
CA ASN A 82 15.94 8.31 0.48
C ASN A 82 15.25 6.95 0.77
N PRO A 83 15.95 6.01 1.41
CA PRO A 83 15.43 4.66 1.69
C PRO A 83 14.19 4.60 2.59
N GLN A 84 13.80 5.73 3.20
CA GLN A 84 12.53 5.82 3.94
C GLN A 84 11.32 5.78 3.00
N TYR A 85 11.49 6.13 1.72
CA TYR A 85 10.41 6.13 0.74
C TYR A 85 10.53 4.96 -0.23
N VAL A 86 9.39 4.33 -0.52
CA VAL A 86 9.26 3.30 -1.53
C VAL A 86 8.32 3.77 -2.64
N LEU A 87 8.63 3.38 -3.87
CA LEU A 87 7.84 3.69 -5.05
C LEU A 87 6.80 2.59 -5.28
N PHE A 88 5.54 2.98 -5.32
CA PHE A 88 4.44 2.18 -5.87
C PHE A 88 4.08 2.75 -7.24
N GLY A 89 4.37 2.01 -8.31
CA GLY A 89 4.29 2.53 -9.69
C GLY A 89 3.68 1.58 -10.71
N SER A 90 3.50 0.31 -10.38
CA SER A 90 2.82 -0.65 -11.28
C SER A 90 1.32 -0.44 -11.19
N LEU A 91 0.77 0.34 -12.13
CA LEU A 91 -0.59 0.86 -12.06
C LEU A 91 -1.57 -0.08 -12.76
N ARG A 92 -2.60 -0.52 -12.04
CA ARG A 92 -3.74 -1.29 -12.55
C ARG A 92 -5.02 -0.52 -12.33
N VAL A 93 -5.85 -0.37 -13.36
CA VAL A 93 -7.16 0.28 -13.24
C VAL A 93 -8.25 -0.75 -13.39
N HIS A 94 -9.18 -0.78 -12.43
CA HIS A 94 -10.40 -1.55 -12.56
C HIS A 94 -11.63 -0.63 -12.46
N PRO A 95 -12.65 -0.78 -13.32
CA PRO A 95 -12.69 -1.67 -14.47
C PRO A 95 -11.83 -1.16 -15.65
N ASP A 96 -11.31 -2.07 -16.48
CA ASP A 96 -10.31 -1.76 -17.51
C ASP A 96 -10.79 -0.73 -18.54
N HIS A 97 -12.09 -0.79 -18.92
CA HIS A 97 -12.68 0.15 -19.88
C HIS A 97 -12.70 1.60 -19.39
N ALA A 98 -12.48 1.83 -18.09
CA ALA A 98 -12.39 3.16 -17.48
C ALA A 98 -10.97 3.73 -17.47
N TYR A 99 -9.96 3.00 -17.96
CA TYR A 99 -8.54 3.38 -17.87
C TYR A 99 -8.27 4.84 -18.26
N SER A 100 -8.70 5.28 -19.45
CA SER A 100 -8.42 6.64 -19.93
C SER A 100 -8.97 7.73 -18.99
N ARG A 101 -10.18 7.53 -18.44
CA ARG A 101 -10.80 8.48 -17.52
C ARG A 101 -10.16 8.45 -16.13
N ALA A 102 -9.81 7.26 -15.66
CA ALA A 102 -9.11 7.08 -14.41
C ALA A 102 -7.74 7.79 -14.44
N MET A 103 -7.00 7.62 -15.53
CA MET A 103 -5.71 8.26 -15.72
C MET A 103 -5.81 9.78 -15.89
N GLU A 104 -6.86 10.28 -16.55
CA GLU A 104 -7.13 11.73 -16.60
C GLU A 104 -7.39 12.29 -15.20
N ARG A 105 -8.20 11.60 -14.39
CA ARG A 105 -8.46 11.99 -13.01
C ARG A 105 -7.19 11.93 -12.15
N TRP A 106 -6.40 10.86 -12.29
CA TRP A 106 -5.10 10.73 -11.63
C TRP A 106 -4.19 11.90 -11.96
N LYS A 107 -4.05 12.25 -13.25
CA LYS A 107 -3.22 13.38 -13.71
C LYS A 107 -3.63 14.70 -13.09
N ARG A 108 -4.94 14.97 -12.99
CA ARG A 108 -5.47 16.16 -12.32
C ARG A 108 -5.14 16.14 -10.83
N MET A 109 -5.42 15.04 -10.13
CA MET A 109 -5.12 14.89 -8.71
C MET A 109 -3.62 15.01 -8.41
N SER A 110 -2.77 14.47 -9.27
CA SER A 110 -1.32 14.59 -9.13
C SER A 110 -0.83 16.02 -9.32
N ALA A 111 -1.50 16.81 -10.16
CA ALA A 111 -1.16 18.22 -10.40
C ALA A 111 -1.66 19.13 -9.28
N ASP A 112 -2.86 18.87 -8.75
CA ASP A 112 -3.45 19.62 -7.63
C ASP A 112 -2.79 19.29 -6.29
N GLY A 113 -2.10 18.15 -6.22
CA GLY A 113 -1.47 17.61 -5.02
C GLY A 113 -2.38 16.62 -4.28
N LEU A 114 -1.75 15.68 -3.58
CA LEU A 114 -2.46 14.68 -2.79
C LEU A 114 -2.74 15.27 -1.41
N GLY A 115 -3.99 15.68 -1.16
CA GLY A 115 -4.38 16.24 0.13
C GLY A 115 -4.26 15.21 1.26
N GLY A 116 -3.76 15.60 2.43
CA GLY A 116 -3.55 14.70 3.59
C GLY A 116 -4.82 14.08 4.21
N ARG A 117 -6.01 14.41 3.69
CA ARG A 117 -7.29 13.77 4.06
C ARG A 117 -7.70 12.67 3.08
N GLN A 118 -6.97 12.48 1.98
CA GLN A 118 -7.26 11.44 1.00
C GLN A 118 -7.14 10.07 1.67
N GLU A 119 -8.20 9.28 1.54
CA GLU A 119 -8.22 7.91 1.99
C GLU A 119 -7.76 6.98 0.87
N TRP A 120 -6.90 6.05 1.25
CA TRP A 120 -6.24 5.09 0.38
C TRP A 120 -6.66 3.68 0.79
N ARG A 121 -6.91 2.85 -0.20
CA ARG A 121 -7.14 1.41 -0.05
C ARG A 121 -5.79 0.73 0.08
N VAL A 122 -5.44 0.17 1.22
CA VAL A 122 -4.19 -0.56 1.40
C VAL A 122 -4.49 -2.01 1.66
N GLN A 123 -3.77 -2.90 0.99
CA GLN A 123 -3.89 -4.35 1.15
C GLN A 123 -2.49 -4.98 1.21
N TYR A 124 -2.31 -5.92 2.14
CA TYR A 124 -1.11 -6.77 2.22
C TYR A 124 -1.41 -8.15 1.63
N GLY A 125 -0.72 -8.52 0.56
CA GLY A 125 -0.97 -9.75 -0.19
C GLY A 125 -2.35 -9.76 -0.86
N ASP A 126 -2.70 -10.89 -1.48
CA ASP A 126 -3.98 -11.04 -2.19
C ASP A 126 -5.14 -11.37 -1.23
N GLU A 127 -4.84 -12.01 -0.10
CA GLU A 127 -5.82 -12.49 0.89
C GLU A 127 -5.89 -11.61 2.16
N GLY A 128 -4.99 -10.64 2.32
CA GLY A 128 -4.99 -9.78 3.48
C GLY A 128 -6.18 -8.81 3.51
N PRO A 129 -6.52 -8.28 4.71
CA PRO A 129 -7.64 -7.38 4.86
C PRO A 129 -7.40 -6.07 4.10
N LEU A 130 -8.38 -5.65 3.33
CA LEU A 130 -8.39 -4.32 2.75
C LEU A 130 -8.71 -3.28 3.83
N LYS A 131 -7.81 -2.32 4.04
CA LYS A 131 -7.98 -1.23 5.01
C LYS A 131 -8.04 0.12 4.31
N MET A 132 -8.93 0.98 4.78
CA MET A 132 -8.95 2.39 4.40
C MET A 132 -8.06 3.19 5.34
N VAL A 133 -7.00 3.79 4.82
CA VAL A 133 -6.00 4.52 5.62
C VAL A 133 -5.69 5.88 5.03
N ARG A 134 -5.15 6.78 5.85
CA ARG A 134 -4.63 8.08 5.42
C ARG A 134 -3.11 8.04 5.46
N LEU A 135 -2.48 8.49 4.38
CA LEU A 135 -1.02 8.50 4.22
C LEU A 135 -0.57 9.94 3.93
N PRO A 136 -0.44 10.80 4.97
CA PRO A 136 -0.17 12.21 4.79
C PRO A 136 1.24 12.51 4.24
N LYS A 137 2.20 11.58 4.38
CA LYS A 137 3.55 11.74 3.81
C LYS A 137 3.67 11.20 2.38
N LEU A 138 2.57 10.82 1.76
CA LEU A 138 2.56 10.24 0.43
C LEU A 138 2.77 11.34 -0.63
N ILE A 139 3.72 11.09 -1.54
CA ILE A 139 4.18 12.07 -2.54
C ILE A 139 3.95 11.50 -3.94
N VAL A 140 3.51 12.34 -4.88
CA VAL A 140 3.37 11.96 -6.29
C VAL A 140 4.75 11.71 -6.91
N ALA A 141 4.91 10.63 -7.67
CA ALA A 141 6.11 10.41 -8.49
C ALA A 141 5.90 10.94 -9.92
N ASP A 142 6.94 11.57 -10.50
CA ASP A 142 6.88 12.23 -11.83
C ASP A 142 6.50 11.33 -13.01
N LYS A 143 6.69 10.01 -12.89
CA LYS A 143 6.60 9.03 -13.99
C LYS A 143 5.45 8.02 -13.85
N GLU A 144 4.38 8.42 -13.16
CA GLU A 144 3.26 7.57 -12.75
C GLU A 144 3.59 6.68 -11.55
N GLY A 145 2.99 7.02 -10.41
CA GLY A 145 3.19 6.32 -9.16
C GLY A 145 3.19 7.27 -7.96
N ILE A 146 3.45 6.68 -6.80
CA ILE A 146 3.47 7.38 -5.53
C ILE A 146 4.67 6.90 -4.71
N PHE A 147 5.38 7.84 -4.11
CA PHE A 147 6.33 7.57 -3.05
C PHE A 147 5.57 7.53 -1.72
N CYS A 148 5.78 6.46 -0.98
CA CYS A 148 5.17 6.24 0.32
C CYS A 148 6.26 6.05 1.38
N ASP A 149 6.14 6.72 2.52
CA ASP A 149 6.93 6.42 3.71
C ASP A 149 6.50 5.04 4.23
N TRP A 150 7.36 4.03 4.08
CA TRP A 150 7.00 2.65 4.38
C TRP A 150 6.76 2.42 5.87
N LYS A 151 7.38 3.22 6.76
CA LYS A 151 7.12 3.13 8.20
C LYS A 151 5.72 3.64 8.50
N GLU A 152 5.34 4.77 7.91
CA GLU A 152 3.98 5.29 8.01
C GLU A 152 2.96 4.26 7.49
N LEU A 153 3.23 3.62 6.35
CA LEU A 153 2.36 2.59 5.79
C LEU A 153 2.14 1.43 6.77
N PHE A 154 3.21 0.91 7.37
CA PHE A 154 3.12 -0.19 8.32
C PHE A 154 2.43 0.23 9.62
N ASP A 155 2.74 1.41 10.14
CA ASP A 155 2.10 1.96 11.34
C ASP A 155 0.58 2.06 11.17
N VAL A 156 0.10 2.63 10.06
CA VAL A 156 -1.34 2.79 9.83
C VAL A 156 -2.03 1.48 9.47
N TYR A 157 -1.37 0.59 8.72
CA TYR A 157 -1.97 -0.66 8.28
C TYR A 157 -2.05 -1.69 9.42
N PHE A 158 -1.03 -1.78 10.26
CA PHE A 158 -0.98 -2.72 11.39
C PHE A 158 -1.57 -2.14 12.69
N ALA A 159 -2.06 -0.90 12.67
CA ALA A 159 -2.88 -0.37 13.75
C ALA A 159 -4.20 -1.17 13.91
N GLU A 160 -4.65 -1.31 15.16
CA GLU A 160 -5.88 -2.01 15.55
C GLU A 160 -7.14 -1.32 14.99
N ASP A 161 -7.08 0.01 14.78
CA ASP A 161 -8.22 0.87 14.41
C ASP A 161 -8.41 1.10 12.90
N GLY A 162 -7.73 0.34 12.04
CA GLY A 162 -7.94 0.47 10.59
C GLY A 162 -9.39 0.12 10.24
N LEU A 163 -10.16 1.08 9.70
CA LEU A 163 -11.51 0.82 9.19
C LEU A 163 -11.41 -0.28 8.11
N VAL A 164 -11.77 -1.51 8.49
CA VAL A 164 -11.86 -2.65 7.60
C VAL A 164 -13.14 -2.46 6.80
N GLU A 165 -13.05 -2.38 5.46
CA GLU A 165 -14.29 -2.41 4.65
C GLU A 165 -14.96 -3.78 4.87
N PRO A 166 -16.22 -3.83 5.36
CA PRO A 166 -16.95 -5.09 5.44
C PRO A 166 -17.21 -5.60 4.00
N GLY A 167 -16.56 -6.70 3.63
CA GLY A 167 -16.90 -7.46 2.42
C GLY A 167 -15.94 -7.37 1.22
N ALA A 168 -14.72 -6.84 1.36
CA ALA A 168 -13.75 -6.81 0.27
C ALA A 168 -12.99 -8.15 0.08
N HIS A 169 -13.71 -9.27 -0.09
CA HIS A 169 -13.14 -10.40 -0.84
C HIS A 169 -13.23 -10.02 -2.33
N VAL A 170 -12.20 -9.33 -2.83
CA VAL A 170 -12.04 -9.21 -4.27
C VAL A 170 -11.53 -10.57 -4.75
N ALA A 171 -12.42 -11.36 -5.34
CA ALA A 171 -12.06 -12.52 -6.12
C ALA A 171 -11.13 -12.06 -7.26
N TRP A 172 -9.82 -12.16 -7.04
CA TRP A 172 -8.85 -12.17 -8.12
C TRP A 172 -9.13 -13.45 -8.91
N ASN A 173 -9.82 -13.30 -10.05
CA ASN A 173 -9.95 -14.38 -11.00
C ASN A 173 -8.55 -14.75 -11.51
N SER A 174 -8.02 -15.82 -10.96
CA SER A 174 -7.09 -16.71 -11.62
C SER A 174 -7.72 -17.19 -12.94
N ARG A 175 -7.21 -16.67 -14.05
CA ARG A 175 -7.17 -17.34 -15.35
C ARG A 175 -5.72 -17.20 -15.81
N ALA A 176 -4.86 -18.21 -15.85
CA ALA A 176 -5.00 -19.56 -16.39
C ALA A 176 -5.63 -19.55 -17.79
N ASN A 177 -4.85 -19.06 -18.76
CA ASN A 177 -4.32 -19.85 -19.89
C ASN A 177 -3.31 -19.02 -20.69
#